data_AF-A0A917ULT9-F1
#
_entry.id   AF-A0A917ULT9-F1
#
_cell.length_a   1.000
_cell.length_b   1.000
_cell.length_c   1.000
_cell.angle_alpha   90.00
_cell.angle_beta   90.00
_cell.angle_gamma   90.00
#
_symmetry.space_group_name_H-M   'P 1'
#
loop_
_entity.id
_entity.type
_entity.pdbx_description
1 polymer ?
#
loop_
_entity_poly.entity_id
_entity_poly.type
_entity_poly.pdbx_seq_one_letter_code
_entity_poly.pdbx_strand_id
1 'polypeptide(L)'
;MWEAVMDTEAVPKLVGVEPVPGEAAASFVRRLAHLNELSVAEVLREAGAHRPPGELDPWVQEVFLGEQAAARLAVMAWRTPQELCRALPTLAAGATGRVRRQSVRVEPWPGQWTPLEPCAGCMARHNDLVTPVVLAGGDPWQVCVRHGRWLRSTADGGPSQVLLSGLEEVVRAHRRRVRLQQRVGPYARALLADALQVAAAWWQGRQMGSETLWAGREAVLGMGRQRWAVPLVVYPEAVIVAEAMAVYERQRHWGREFAGGAPGWVSKRWIAFVGERLGMPGPMEHGGYRMLRQWTLQHRITTPVVDRLAQPAPPPGYRAGHLPVMDPHHGLPERGALEDASCLDWRLGRPVTALE
;
A
#
# COMPACT_ATOMS: atom_id res chain seq x y z
N MET A 1 -0.29 60.38 -39.07
CA MET A 1 -0.88 59.05 -39.28
C MET A 1 0.04 58.09 -38.55
N TRP A 2 -0.29 57.76 -37.30
CA TRP A 2 0.56 56.95 -36.42
C TRP A 2 -0.03 55.53 -36.46
N GLU A 3 0.60 54.62 -37.17
CA GLU A 3 0.26 53.20 -37.12
C GLU A 3 0.85 52.63 -35.83
N ALA A 4 -0.03 52.39 -34.86
CA ALA A 4 0.29 51.61 -33.68
C ALA A 4 0.50 50.15 -34.11
N VAL A 5 1.76 49.72 -34.10
CA VAL A 5 2.12 48.30 -34.08
C VAL A 5 1.57 47.74 -32.77
N MET A 6 0.40 47.08 -32.85
CA MET A 6 -0.08 46.24 -31.76
C MET A 6 0.79 45.00 -31.74
N ASP A 7 1.81 45.07 -30.89
CA ASP A 7 2.60 43.92 -30.47
C ASP A 7 1.62 42.91 -29.87
N THR A 8 1.35 41.85 -30.62
CA THR A 8 0.48 40.76 -30.18
C THR A 8 1.35 39.95 -29.23
N GLU A 9 1.27 40.32 -27.95
CA GLU A 9 1.98 39.68 -26.85
C GLU A 9 1.79 38.17 -26.98
N ALA A 10 2.84 37.48 -27.45
CA ALA A 10 2.79 36.06 -27.72
C ALA A 10 2.62 35.35 -26.37
N VAL A 11 1.39 34.91 -26.09
CA VAL A 11 1.07 34.15 -24.88
C VAL A 11 2.08 33.00 -24.79
N PRO A 12 2.94 32.96 -23.74
CA PRO A 12 3.96 31.93 -23.62
C PRO A 12 3.30 30.56 -23.67
N LYS A 13 3.70 29.77 -24.67
CA LYS A 13 3.15 28.44 -24.84
C LYS A 13 3.67 27.58 -23.69
N LEU A 14 2.78 27.17 -22.79
CA LEU A 14 3.12 26.36 -21.61
C LEU A 14 4.02 25.19 -22.00
N VAL A 15 5.13 24.98 -21.30
CA VAL A 15 5.97 23.79 -21.42
C VAL A 15 5.32 22.66 -20.64
N GLY A 16 5.05 21.55 -21.33
CA GLY A 16 4.50 20.35 -20.71
C GLY A 16 5.49 19.69 -19.74
N VAL A 17 4.97 19.11 -18.66
CA VAL A 17 5.75 18.38 -17.67
C VAL A 17 5.43 16.88 -17.72
N GLU A 18 6.46 16.03 -17.66
CA GLU A 18 6.25 14.58 -17.60
C GLU A 18 5.85 14.14 -16.17
N PRO A 19 4.72 13.44 -16.01
CA PRO A 19 4.29 12.95 -14.70
C PRO A 19 5.19 11.80 -14.24
N VAL A 20 5.55 11.79 -12.96
CA VAL A 20 6.25 10.65 -12.37
C VAL A 20 5.21 9.57 -11.96
N PRO A 21 5.41 8.29 -12.28
CA PRO A 21 4.47 7.25 -11.87
C PRO A 21 4.29 7.20 -10.34
N GLY A 22 3.05 7.31 -9.89
CA GLY A 22 2.68 7.36 -8.47
C GLY A 22 2.72 8.74 -7.82
N GLU A 23 3.04 9.79 -8.59
CA GLU A 23 3.13 11.16 -8.09
C GLU A 23 1.78 11.71 -7.60
N ALA A 24 1.83 12.47 -6.50
CA ALA A 24 0.70 13.22 -5.97
C ALA A 24 0.27 14.33 -6.94
N ALA A 25 -1.03 14.57 -7.10
CA ALA A 25 -1.52 15.63 -7.98
C ALA A 25 -1.03 17.02 -7.55
N ALA A 26 -0.93 17.28 -6.25
CA ALA A 26 -0.34 18.50 -5.69
C ALA A 26 1.13 18.68 -6.07
N SER A 27 1.92 17.60 -6.01
CA SER A 27 3.32 17.59 -6.45
C SER A 27 3.42 17.95 -7.94
N PHE A 28 2.59 17.31 -8.75
CA PHE A 28 2.55 17.53 -10.19
C PHE A 28 2.15 18.98 -10.55
N VAL A 29 1.11 19.52 -9.91
CA VAL A 29 0.67 20.92 -10.10
C VAL A 29 1.79 21.90 -9.73
N ARG A 30 2.48 21.67 -8.60
CA ARG A 30 3.60 22.53 -8.18
C ARG A 30 4.75 22.49 -9.19
N ARG A 31 5.07 21.31 -9.72
CA ARG A 31 6.09 21.15 -10.78
C ARG A 31 5.69 21.86 -12.06
N LEU A 32 4.44 21.71 -12.49
CA LEU A 32 3.91 22.37 -13.68
C LEU A 32 3.95 23.89 -13.54
N ALA A 33 3.53 24.41 -12.38
CA ALA A 33 3.58 25.84 -12.06
C ALA A 33 5.02 26.37 -12.13
N HIS A 34 5.95 25.71 -11.44
CA HIS A 34 7.35 26.11 -11.41
C HIS A 34 8.00 26.09 -12.80
N LEU A 35 7.77 25.03 -13.60
CA LEU A 35 8.34 24.91 -14.95
C LEU A 35 7.87 26.02 -15.90
N ASN A 36 6.68 26.58 -15.65
CA ASN A 36 6.06 27.61 -16.47
C ASN A 36 6.14 29.01 -15.84
N GLU A 37 6.91 29.17 -14.76
CA GLU A 37 7.02 30.43 -14.01
C GLU A 37 5.66 31.01 -13.57
N LEU A 38 4.67 30.12 -13.35
CA LEU A 38 3.35 30.47 -12.85
C LEU A 38 3.27 30.21 -11.34
N SER A 39 2.37 30.92 -10.66
CA SER A 39 1.96 30.54 -9.32
C SER A 39 1.08 29.28 -9.36
N VAL A 40 1.08 28.53 -8.26
CA VAL A 40 0.16 27.39 -8.08
C VAL A 40 -1.30 27.85 -8.20
N ALA A 41 -1.61 29.04 -7.68
CA ALA A 41 -2.94 29.62 -7.76
C ALA A 41 -3.41 29.83 -9.21
N GLU A 42 -2.52 30.28 -10.09
CA GLU A 42 -2.83 30.43 -11.52
C GLU A 42 -3.10 29.10 -12.19
N VAL A 43 -2.23 28.10 -12.00
CA VAL A 43 -2.45 26.76 -12.57
C VAL A 43 -3.76 26.14 -12.10
N LEU A 44 -4.08 26.27 -10.80
CA LEU A 44 -5.34 25.75 -10.26
C LEU A 44 -6.55 26.54 -10.79
N ARG A 45 -6.43 27.86 -10.98
CA ARG A 45 -7.49 28.70 -11.56
C ARG A 45 -7.79 28.31 -13.00
N GLU A 46 -6.76 28.08 -13.81
CA GLU A 46 -6.89 27.55 -15.17
C GLU A 46 -7.49 26.13 -15.19
N ALA A 47 -7.17 25.31 -14.19
CA ALA A 47 -7.85 24.03 -13.98
C ALA A 47 -9.32 24.19 -13.54
N GLY A 48 -9.78 25.39 -13.16
CA GLY A 48 -11.16 25.72 -12.80
C GLY A 48 -11.40 25.93 -11.31
N ALA A 49 -10.37 26.19 -10.51
CA ALA A 49 -10.52 26.55 -9.10
C ALA A 49 -11.03 27.99 -8.96
N HIS A 50 -12.12 28.19 -8.22
CA HIS A 50 -12.66 29.54 -7.97
C HIS A 50 -11.85 30.34 -6.93
N ARG A 51 -11.35 29.65 -5.89
CA ARG A 51 -10.55 30.24 -4.81
C ARG A 51 -9.37 29.32 -4.48
N PRO A 52 -8.36 29.24 -5.36
CA PRO A 52 -7.18 28.43 -5.10
C PRO A 52 -6.37 29.01 -3.93
N PRO A 53 -5.68 28.18 -3.14
CA PRO A 53 -4.76 28.68 -2.13
C PRO A 53 -3.56 29.39 -2.81
N GLY A 54 -2.95 30.33 -2.10
CA GLY A 54 -1.75 31.02 -2.58
C GLY A 54 -0.51 30.11 -2.59
N GLU A 55 -0.41 29.24 -1.58
CA GLU A 55 0.67 28.27 -1.44
C GLU A 55 0.11 26.84 -1.38
N LEU A 56 0.92 25.87 -1.80
CA LEU A 56 0.59 24.45 -1.78
C LEU A 56 1.82 23.65 -1.35
N ASP A 57 1.71 23.00 -0.19
CA ASP A 57 2.70 22.03 0.27
C ASP A 57 2.20 20.60 0.03
N PRO A 58 2.75 19.86 -0.95
CA PRO A 58 2.37 18.47 -1.24
C PRO A 58 2.63 17.49 -0.09
N TRP A 59 3.42 17.86 0.92
CA TRP A 59 3.60 17.03 2.12
C TRP A 59 2.42 17.11 3.10
N VAL A 60 1.64 18.19 3.03
CA VAL A 60 0.54 18.48 3.97
C VAL A 60 -0.82 18.41 3.28
N GLN A 61 -0.87 18.79 2.00
CA GLN A 61 -2.11 18.95 1.24
C GLN A 61 -2.07 18.16 -0.06
N GLU A 62 -3.25 17.75 -0.52
CA GLU A 62 -3.46 17.14 -1.83
C GLU A 62 -4.51 17.91 -2.64
N VAL A 63 -4.37 17.85 -3.96
CA VAL A 63 -5.28 18.45 -4.94
C VAL A 63 -6.18 17.36 -5.53
N PHE A 64 -7.48 17.47 -5.32
CA PHE A 64 -8.48 16.60 -5.94
C PHE A 64 -9.20 17.35 -7.05
N LEU A 65 -9.15 16.79 -8.26
CA LEU A 65 -9.74 17.38 -9.46
C LEU A 65 -10.89 16.50 -9.96
N GLY A 66 -12.04 17.14 -10.22
CA GLY A 66 -13.10 16.53 -11.01
C GLY A 66 -12.67 16.33 -12.46
N GLU A 67 -13.44 15.54 -13.21
CA GLU A 67 -13.13 15.14 -14.59
C GLU A 67 -12.75 16.31 -15.52
N GLN A 68 -13.52 17.40 -15.52
CA GLN A 68 -13.23 18.55 -16.40
C GLN A 68 -11.97 19.30 -15.98
N ALA A 69 -11.71 19.40 -14.67
CA ALA A 69 -10.52 20.05 -14.14
C ALA A 69 -9.26 19.21 -14.43
N ALA A 70 -9.36 17.89 -14.32
CA ALA A 70 -8.31 16.95 -14.72
C ALA A 70 -8.01 17.07 -16.24
N ALA A 71 -9.04 17.22 -17.07
CA ALA A 71 -8.86 17.40 -18.52
C ALA A 71 -8.14 18.71 -18.86
N ARG A 72 -8.51 19.83 -18.19
CA ARG A 72 -7.80 21.11 -18.35
C ARG A 72 -6.34 21.02 -17.90
N LEU A 73 -6.08 20.37 -16.76
CA LEU A 73 -4.71 20.12 -16.30
C LEU A 73 -3.90 19.28 -17.30
N ALA A 74 -4.51 18.28 -17.91
CA ALA A 74 -3.86 17.46 -18.94
C ALA A 74 -3.46 18.29 -20.16
N VAL A 75 -4.34 19.18 -20.63
CA VAL A 75 -4.04 20.11 -21.74
C VAL A 75 -2.85 21.00 -21.39
N MET A 76 -2.82 21.60 -20.19
CA MET A 76 -1.69 22.43 -19.74
C MET A 76 -0.37 21.65 -19.70
N ALA A 77 -0.41 20.36 -19.35
CA ALA A 77 0.76 19.50 -19.29
C ALA A 77 1.14 18.86 -20.64
N TRP A 78 0.42 19.15 -21.72
CA TRP A 78 0.56 18.46 -23.03
C TRP A 78 0.46 16.93 -22.90
N ARG A 79 -0.55 16.48 -22.15
CA ARG A 79 -0.87 15.06 -21.93
C ARG A 79 -2.35 14.81 -22.18
N THR A 80 -2.70 13.54 -22.33
CA THR A 80 -4.10 13.12 -22.29
C THR A 80 -4.57 12.96 -20.84
N PRO A 81 -5.87 13.13 -20.55
CA PRO A 81 -6.41 12.86 -19.23
C PRO A 81 -6.13 11.43 -18.76
N GLN A 82 -6.14 10.47 -19.68
CA GLN A 82 -5.88 9.05 -19.38
C GLN A 82 -4.42 8.80 -18.99
N GLU A 83 -3.46 9.50 -19.60
CA GLU A 83 -2.05 9.40 -19.21
C GLU A 83 -1.82 9.99 -17.82
N LEU A 84 -2.39 11.17 -17.53
CA LEU A 84 -2.28 11.75 -16.20
C LEU A 84 -2.96 10.89 -15.14
N CYS A 85 -4.18 10.39 -15.37
CA CYS A 85 -4.85 9.50 -14.40
C CYS A 85 -4.09 8.18 -14.19
N ARG A 86 -3.38 7.67 -15.20
CA ARG A 86 -2.52 6.49 -15.03
C ARG A 86 -1.29 6.75 -14.16
N ALA A 87 -0.70 7.94 -14.27
CA ALA A 87 0.50 8.30 -13.52
C ALA A 87 0.19 8.86 -12.12
N LEU A 88 -0.91 9.60 -11.97
CA LEU A 88 -1.28 10.34 -10.76
C LEU A 88 -2.45 9.65 -10.03
N PRO A 89 -2.19 8.82 -9.02
CA PRO A 89 -3.22 7.98 -8.41
C PRO A 89 -4.32 8.77 -7.68
N THR A 90 -4.01 9.95 -7.11
CA THR A 90 -5.00 10.83 -6.47
C THR A 90 -5.87 11.58 -7.47
N LEU A 91 -5.34 11.86 -8.67
CA LEU A 91 -6.12 12.39 -9.79
C LEU A 91 -7.17 11.39 -10.26
N ALA A 92 -6.77 10.13 -10.46
CA ALA A 92 -7.68 9.07 -10.86
C ALA A 92 -8.82 8.89 -9.84
N ALA A 93 -8.49 8.88 -8.55
CA ALA A 93 -9.48 8.76 -7.47
C ALA A 93 -10.44 9.96 -7.42
N GLY A 94 -9.94 11.18 -7.67
CA GLY A 94 -10.74 12.39 -7.75
C GLY A 94 -11.71 12.38 -8.93
N ALA A 95 -11.25 11.97 -10.11
CA ALA A 95 -12.03 11.94 -11.34
C ALA A 95 -13.18 10.90 -11.31
N THR A 96 -12.97 9.76 -10.63
CA THR A 96 -14.01 8.72 -10.47
C THR A 96 -14.93 8.96 -9.27
N GLY A 97 -14.57 9.87 -8.36
CA GLY A 97 -15.27 10.11 -7.11
C GLY A 97 -16.48 11.04 -7.22
N ARG A 98 -17.13 11.33 -6.08
CA ARG A 98 -18.25 12.28 -5.97
C ARG A 98 -17.85 13.77 -6.10
N VAL A 99 -16.63 14.05 -6.54
CA VAL A 99 -16.18 15.41 -6.83
C VAL A 99 -17.07 15.89 -7.97
N ARG A 100 -17.82 16.99 -7.77
CA ARG A 100 -18.68 17.54 -8.83
C ARG A 100 -17.82 17.69 -10.09
N ARG A 101 -18.37 17.39 -11.27
CA ARG A 101 -17.64 17.32 -12.56
C ARG A 101 -16.68 18.50 -12.84
N GLN A 102 -16.88 19.65 -12.17
CA GLN A 102 -16.09 20.88 -12.32
C GLN A 102 -15.25 21.29 -11.11
N SER A 103 -15.35 20.64 -9.95
CA SER A 103 -14.69 21.17 -8.74
C SER A 103 -13.22 20.79 -8.64
N VAL A 104 -12.39 21.80 -8.33
CA VAL A 104 -11.04 21.65 -7.76
C VAL A 104 -11.16 21.79 -6.25
N ARG A 105 -10.56 20.87 -5.50
CA ARG A 105 -10.46 20.94 -4.04
C ARG A 105 -9.02 20.76 -3.61
N VAL A 106 -8.57 21.62 -2.70
CA VAL A 106 -7.31 21.44 -2.00
C VAL A 106 -7.65 21.19 -0.54
N GLU A 107 -7.27 20.04 -0.04
CA GLU A 107 -7.58 19.61 1.33
C GLU A 107 -6.36 18.91 1.95
N PRO A 108 -6.26 18.84 3.29
CA PRO A 108 -5.27 17.99 3.94
C PRO A 108 -5.34 16.56 3.43
N TRP A 109 -4.22 15.83 3.46
CA TRP A 109 -4.17 14.43 3.02
C TRP A 109 -5.29 13.60 3.69
N PRO A 110 -6.18 12.96 2.91
CA PRO A 110 -7.18 12.07 3.48
C PRO A 110 -6.49 10.80 3.98
N GLY A 111 -6.99 10.22 5.09
CA GLY A 111 -6.34 9.09 5.77
C GLY A 111 -6.13 7.83 4.93
N GLN A 112 -6.80 7.70 3.78
CA GLN A 112 -6.53 6.61 2.83
C GLN A 112 -5.23 6.77 2.01
N TRP A 113 -4.55 7.90 2.12
CA TRP A 113 -3.30 8.17 1.41
C TRP A 113 -2.19 8.58 2.37
N THR A 114 -0.96 8.37 1.96
CA THR A 114 0.22 8.76 2.71
C THR A 114 1.25 9.36 1.76
N PRO A 115 1.70 10.61 1.98
CA PRO A 115 2.76 11.19 1.17
C PRO A 115 4.09 10.45 1.45
N LEU A 116 4.78 10.07 0.37
CA LEU A 116 6.06 9.35 0.45
C LEU A 116 7.12 10.05 -0.41
N GLU A 117 8.37 9.97 0.04
CA GLU A 117 9.49 10.35 -0.82
C GLU A 117 9.66 9.33 -1.96
N PRO A 118 9.93 9.80 -3.18
CA PRO A 118 10.22 8.92 -4.30
C PRO A 118 11.59 8.25 -4.11
N CYS A 119 11.73 7.07 -4.73
CA CYS A 119 13.00 6.35 -4.71
C CYS A 119 14.13 7.20 -5.32
N ALA A 120 15.17 7.50 -4.53
CA ALA A 120 16.33 8.29 -4.98
C ALA A 120 16.99 7.71 -6.24
N GLY A 121 17.06 6.39 -6.38
CA GLY A 121 17.59 5.74 -7.57
C GLY A 121 16.72 5.90 -8.82
N CYS A 122 15.39 5.99 -8.66
CA CYS A 122 14.50 6.31 -9.77
C CYS A 122 14.67 7.78 -10.18
N MET A 123 14.74 8.68 -9.19
CA MET A 123 14.84 10.12 -9.43
C MET A 123 16.20 10.54 -10.00
N ALA A 124 17.28 9.80 -9.73
CA ALA A 124 18.61 10.08 -10.28
C ALA A 124 18.68 10.07 -11.83
N ARG A 125 17.65 9.54 -12.51
CA ARG A 125 17.56 9.56 -13.98
C ARG A 125 16.82 10.78 -14.53
N HIS A 126 16.16 11.54 -13.67
CA HIS A 126 15.38 12.71 -14.03
C HIS A 126 16.16 13.97 -13.64
N ASN A 127 17.08 14.37 -14.53
CA ASN A 127 17.88 15.59 -14.36
C ASN A 127 17.05 16.88 -14.59
N ASP A 128 15.81 16.72 -15.06
CA ASP A 128 14.84 17.76 -15.39
C ASP A 128 13.89 18.08 -14.22
N LEU A 129 14.05 17.42 -13.06
CA LEU A 129 13.22 17.69 -11.89
C LEU A 129 13.64 18.99 -11.21
N VAL A 130 12.94 20.06 -11.59
CA VAL A 130 13.10 21.41 -11.05
C VAL A 130 12.52 21.57 -9.64
N THR A 131 11.61 20.70 -9.20
CA THR A 131 11.10 20.69 -7.81
C THR A 131 10.95 19.26 -7.26
N PRO A 132 11.03 19.07 -5.93
CA PRO A 132 10.90 17.76 -5.31
C PRO A 132 9.54 17.12 -5.59
N VAL A 133 9.59 15.84 -6.00
CA VAL A 133 8.41 15.00 -6.26
C VAL A 133 7.94 14.38 -4.95
N VAL A 134 6.63 14.31 -4.74
CA VAL A 134 5.98 13.56 -3.66
C VAL A 134 5.09 12.47 -4.26
N LEU A 135 5.19 11.25 -3.75
CA LEU A 135 4.35 10.13 -4.17
C LEU A 135 3.09 10.04 -3.30
N ALA A 136 1.96 9.72 -3.93
CA ALA A 136 0.72 9.38 -3.25
C ALA A 136 0.70 7.88 -2.92
N GLY A 137 1.17 7.51 -1.73
CA GLY A 137 1.17 6.13 -1.25
C GLY A 137 -0.19 5.69 -0.73
N GLY A 138 -0.62 4.47 -1.08
CA GLY A 138 -1.81 3.85 -0.48
C GLY A 138 -1.54 3.06 0.80
N ASP A 139 -0.28 3.02 1.24
CA ASP A 139 0.23 2.40 2.46
C ASP A 139 1.30 3.36 3.04
N PRO A 140 1.61 3.28 4.35
CA PRO A 140 2.63 4.13 4.97
C PRO A 140 4.07 3.82 4.52
N TRP A 141 4.24 2.79 3.68
CA TRP A 141 5.51 2.39 3.09
C TRP A 141 5.32 1.64 1.77
N GLN A 142 6.37 1.61 0.95
CA GLN A 142 6.45 0.91 -0.32
C GLN A 142 7.84 0.34 -0.56
N VAL A 143 7.97 -0.60 -1.50
CA VAL A 143 9.27 -1.15 -1.90
C VAL A 143 9.53 -0.83 -3.37
N CYS A 144 10.59 -0.06 -3.62
CA CYS A 144 11.13 0.07 -4.97
C CYS A 144 11.91 -1.21 -5.33
N VAL A 145 11.27 -2.10 -6.08
CA VAL A 145 11.89 -3.37 -6.53
C VAL A 145 13.07 -3.13 -7.47
N ARG A 146 13.04 -2.06 -8.25
CA ARG A 146 14.07 -1.74 -9.25
C ARG A 146 15.42 -1.41 -8.60
N HIS A 147 15.40 -0.61 -7.53
CA HIS A 147 16.60 -0.12 -6.86
C HIS A 147 16.81 -0.72 -5.48
N GLY A 148 15.94 -1.65 -5.06
CA GLY A 148 16.01 -2.29 -3.74
C GLY A 148 15.95 -1.25 -2.63
N ARG A 149 14.88 -0.46 -2.56
CA ARG A 149 14.70 0.53 -1.48
C ARG A 149 13.36 0.39 -0.80
N TRP A 150 13.35 0.51 0.51
CA TRP A 150 12.14 0.70 1.31
C TRP A 150 11.86 2.20 1.42
N LEU A 151 10.69 2.63 0.97
CA LEU A 151 10.21 4.01 1.03
C LEU A 151 9.16 4.08 2.13
N ARG A 152 9.19 5.08 3.00
CA ARG A 152 8.25 5.21 4.11
C ARG A 152 7.92 6.66 4.44
N SER A 153 6.77 6.85 5.08
CA SER A 153 6.37 8.13 5.66
C SER A 153 7.28 8.49 6.82
N THR A 154 7.78 9.72 6.86
CA THR A 154 8.66 10.21 7.94
C THR A 154 7.92 10.47 9.26
N ALA A 155 6.59 10.36 9.29
CA ALA A 155 5.77 10.63 10.47
C ALA A 155 6.20 9.86 11.74
N ASP A 156 6.65 8.62 11.59
CA ASP A 156 7.10 7.76 12.71
C ASP A 156 8.61 7.90 13.07
N GLY A 157 9.30 8.90 12.50
CA GLY A 157 10.74 9.14 12.71
C GLY A 157 11.69 8.16 12.00
N GLY A 158 12.97 8.46 11.94
CA GLY A 158 13.94 7.67 11.14
C GLY A 158 13.92 8.02 9.64
N PRO A 159 14.72 7.33 8.82
CA PRO A 159 14.92 7.71 7.42
C PRO A 159 13.66 7.47 6.57
N SER A 160 13.41 8.38 5.62
CA SER A 160 12.36 8.25 4.60
C SER A 160 12.62 7.10 3.62
N GLN A 161 13.90 6.74 3.43
CA GLN A 161 14.33 5.70 2.51
C GLN A 161 15.44 4.84 3.13
N VAL A 162 15.31 3.52 3.00
CA VAL A 162 16.33 2.55 3.44
C VAL A 162 16.79 1.73 2.24
N LEU A 163 18.11 1.63 2.02
CA LEU A 163 18.68 0.75 1.02
C LEU A 163 18.56 -0.71 1.49
N LEU A 164 18.10 -1.61 0.63
CA LEU A 164 17.87 -3.03 0.93
C LEU A 164 19.05 -3.93 0.51
N SER A 165 20.25 -3.36 0.40
CA SER A 165 21.47 -4.14 0.18
C SER A 165 21.73 -5.01 1.42
N GLY A 166 21.86 -6.32 1.25
CA GLY A 166 21.91 -7.29 2.35
C GLY A 166 20.55 -7.63 2.96
N LEU A 167 19.45 -7.16 2.36
CA LEU A 167 18.05 -7.44 2.73
C LEU A 167 17.22 -7.85 1.50
N GLU A 168 17.83 -8.57 0.55
CA GLU A 168 17.21 -8.90 -0.74
C GLU A 168 15.95 -9.76 -0.60
N GLU A 169 15.79 -10.46 0.53
CA GLU A 169 14.56 -11.18 0.86
C GLU A 169 13.34 -10.25 1.00
N VAL A 170 13.52 -8.99 1.41
CA VAL A 170 12.44 -7.99 1.46
C VAL A 170 11.92 -7.69 0.05
N VAL A 171 12.83 -7.56 -0.92
CA VAL A 171 12.46 -7.37 -2.33
C VAL A 171 11.74 -8.60 -2.89
N ARG A 172 12.24 -9.81 -2.56
CA ARG A 172 11.58 -11.08 -2.94
C ARG A 172 10.19 -11.21 -2.31
N ALA A 173 10.03 -10.83 -1.05
CA ALA A 173 8.76 -10.79 -0.34
C ALA A 173 7.79 -9.79 -0.99
N HIS A 174 8.27 -8.62 -1.41
CA HIS A 174 7.43 -7.66 -2.11
C HIS A 174 6.87 -8.21 -3.43
N ARG A 175 7.71 -8.88 -4.23
CA ARG A 175 7.25 -9.54 -5.47
C ARG A 175 6.20 -10.62 -5.18
N ARG A 176 6.35 -11.35 -4.07
CA ARG A 176 5.36 -12.35 -3.61
C ARG A 176 4.06 -11.70 -3.18
N ARG A 177 4.10 -10.58 -2.43
CA ARG A 177 2.92 -9.78 -2.08
C ARG A 177 2.14 -9.35 -3.33
N VAL A 178 2.82 -8.82 -4.35
CA VAL A 178 2.16 -8.39 -5.60
C VAL A 178 1.45 -9.55 -6.28
N ARG A 179 2.11 -10.73 -6.36
CA ARG A 179 1.47 -11.94 -6.89
C ARG A 179 0.31 -12.43 -6.03
N LEU A 180 0.41 -12.33 -4.71
CA LEU A 180 -0.68 -12.66 -3.80
C LEU A 180 -1.90 -11.76 -4.06
N GLN A 181 -1.68 -10.45 -4.19
CA GLN A 181 -2.74 -9.48 -4.53
C GLN A 181 -3.39 -9.79 -5.88
N GLN A 182 -2.61 -10.12 -6.91
CA GLN A 182 -3.14 -10.50 -8.22
C GLN A 182 -3.97 -11.79 -8.20
N ARG A 183 -3.63 -12.75 -7.33
CA ARG A 183 -4.31 -14.05 -7.27
C ARG A 183 -5.50 -14.07 -6.33
N VAL A 184 -5.42 -13.34 -5.22
CA VAL A 184 -6.44 -13.34 -4.17
C VAL A 184 -7.41 -12.17 -4.34
N GLY A 185 -7.00 -11.11 -5.02
CA GLY A 185 -7.78 -9.88 -5.17
C GLY A 185 -7.72 -8.99 -3.93
N PRO A 186 -8.74 -8.14 -3.70
CA PRO A 186 -8.77 -7.19 -2.58
C PRO A 186 -8.55 -7.82 -1.21
N TYR A 187 -8.98 -9.08 -1.03
CA TYR A 187 -8.84 -9.77 0.26
C TYR A 187 -7.38 -9.97 0.69
N ALA A 188 -6.42 -9.98 -0.25
CA ALA A 188 -5.00 -10.08 0.04
C ALA A 188 -4.49 -8.95 0.97
N ARG A 189 -5.12 -7.77 0.90
CA ARG A 189 -4.75 -6.62 1.74
C ARG A 189 -5.02 -6.92 3.21
N ALA A 190 -6.21 -7.44 3.52
CA ALA A 190 -6.59 -7.83 4.88
C ALA A 190 -5.69 -8.93 5.43
N LEU A 191 -5.46 -9.99 4.64
CA LEU A 191 -4.60 -11.09 5.07
C LEU A 191 -3.16 -10.65 5.31
N LEU A 192 -2.65 -9.70 4.52
CA LEU A 192 -1.34 -9.10 4.78
C LEU A 192 -1.34 -8.23 6.04
N ALA A 193 -2.42 -7.49 6.29
CA ALA A 193 -2.57 -6.70 7.51
C ALA A 193 -2.53 -7.59 8.75
N ASP A 194 -3.35 -8.64 8.80
CA ASP A 194 -3.37 -9.61 9.89
C ASP A 194 -1.99 -10.26 10.08
N ALA A 195 -1.37 -10.70 8.99
CA ALA A 195 -0.07 -11.34 9.03
C ALA A 195 1.04 -10.41 9.55
N LEU A 196 0.99 -9.12 9.20
CA LEU A 196 1.91 -8.12 9.76
C LEU A 196 1.67 -7.91 11.26
N GLN A 197 0.43 -7.89 11.74
CA GLN A 197 0.15 -7.79 13.18
C GLN A 197 0.60 -9.03 13.94
N VAL A 198 0.41 -10.22 13.37
CA VAL A 198 0.94 -11.48 13.92
C VAL A 198 2.46 -11.43 14.01
N ALA A 199 3.14 -11.07 12.92
CA ALA A 199 4.60 -11.03 12.89
C ALA A 199 5.18 -9.91 13.78
N ALA A 200 4.51 -8.77 13.86
CA ALA A 200 4.82 -7.70 14.79
C ALA A 200 4.71 -8.16 16.25
N ALA A 201 3.64 -8.85 16.62
CA ALA A 201 3.45 -9.37 17.97
C ALA A 201 4.54 -10.39 18.35
N TRP A 202 4.89 -11.29 17.42
CA TRP A 202 6.01 -12.19 17.61
C TRP A 202 7.34 -11.46 17.83
N TRP A 203 7.60 -10.40 17.06
CA TRP A 203 8.82 -9.59 17.18
C TRP A 203 8.88 -8.85 18.51
N GLN A 204 7.76 -8.27 18.95
CA GLN A 204 7.63 -7.57 20.23
C GLN A 204 7.81 -8.53 21.41
N GLY A 205 7.12 -9.67 21.40
CA GLY A 205 7.17 -10.68 22.46
C GLY A 205 8.41 -11.59 22.40
N ARG A 206 9.30 -11.40 21.42
CA ARG A 206 10.48 -12.24 21.15
C ARG A 206 10.17 -13.73 20.96
N GLN A 207 8.95 -14.08 20.61
CA GLN A 207 8.46 -15.47 20.55
C GLN A 207 8.94 -16.23 19.30
N MET A 208 9.22 -15.52 18.21
CA MET A 208 9.73 -16.07 16.95
C MET A 208 10.91 -15.24 16.48
N GLY A 209 11.79 -15.82 15.65
CA GLY A 209 12.76 -15.11 14.78
C GLY A 209 13.75 -14.12 15.43
N SER A 210 13.61 -13.85 16.72
CA SER A 210 14.16 -12.70 17.42
C SER A 210 15.66 -12.80 17.63
N GLU A 211 16.18 -14.02 17.80
CA GLU A 211 17.60 -14.33 17.95
C GLU A 211 18.26 -14.76 16.63
N THR A 212 17.48 -14.86 15.55
CA THR A 212 17.93 -15.41 14.27
C THR A 212 17.73 -14.40 13.15
N LEU A 213 16.69 -14.59 12.33
CA LEU A 213 16.48 -13.82 11.10
C LEU A 213 16.28 -12.33 11.38
N TRP A 214 15.53 -11.98 12.42
CA TRP A 214 15.24 -10.57 12.71
C TRP A 214 16.43 -9.84 13.30
N ALA A 215 17.19 -10.48 14.20
CA ALA A 215 18.46 -9.92 14.68
C ALA A 215 19.45 -9.68 13.53
N GLY A 216 19.54 -10.62 12.57
CA GLY A 216 20.38 -10.46 11.38
C GLY A 216 19.99 -9.23 10.55
N ARG A 217 18.70 -9.03 10.29
CA ARG A 217 18.21 -7.84 9.56
C ARG A 217 18.43 -6.55 10.33
N GLU A 218 18.17 -6.56 11.64
CA GLU A 218 18.43 -5.40 12.51
C GLU A 218 19.92 -5.02 12.51
N ALA A 219 20.81 -6.01 12.49
CA ALA A 219 22.26 -5.79 12.39
C ALA A 219 22.64 -5.15 11.05
N VAL A 220 22.10 -5.64 9.93
CA VAL A 220 22.31 -5.03 8.59
C VAL A 220 21.80 -3.58 8.55
N LEU A 221 20.67 -3.31 9.23
CA LEU A 221 20.12 -1.96 9.32
C LEU A 221 20.95 -1.01 10.20
N GLY A 222 21.77 -1.54 11.12
CA GLY A 222 22.65 -0.75 11.99
C GLY A 222 21.92 0.21 12.95
N MET A 223 20.61 0.11 13.07
CA MET A 223 19.77 1.08 13.80
C MET A 223 19.19 0.54 15.11
N GLY A 224 19.50 -0.72 15.48
CA GLY A 224 18.94 -1.39 16.63
C GLY A 224 17.41 -1.57 16.54
N ARG A 225 16.76 -1.87 17.67
CA ARG A 225 15.30 -2.10 17.72
C ARG A 225 14.52 -0.80 17.70
N GLN A 226 14.25 -0.28 16.51
CA GLN A 226 13.40 0.89 16.30
C GLN A 226 12.00 0.48 15.88
N ARG A 227 10.97 1.15 16.44
CA ARG A 227 9.56 0.82 16.13
C ARG A 227 9.23 1.01 14.66
N TRP A 228 9.75 2.06 14.02
CA TRP A 228 9.52 2.34 12.60
C TRP A 228 10.08 1.23 11.68
N ALA A 229 11.09 0.48 12.14
CA ALA A 229 11.74 -0.58 11.37
C ALA A 229 10.98 -1.91 11.44
N VAL A 230 10.01 -2.07 12.34
CA VAL A 230 9.32 -3.35 12.55
C VAL A 230 8.66 -3.87 11.28
N PRO A 231 7.86 -3.08 10.52
CA PRO A 231 7.28 -3.55 9.27
C PRO A 231 8.34 -4.07 8.31
N LEU A 232 9.49 -3.40 8.18
CA LEU A 232 10.60 -3.80 7.32
C LEU A 232 11.24 -5.13 7.77
N VAL A 233 11.52 -5.27 9.07
CA VAL A 233 12.21 -6.43 9.65
C VAL A 233 11.37 -7.70 9.52
N VAL A 234 10.06 -7.62 9.77
CA VAL A 234 9.16 -8.78 9.78
C VAL A 234 8.48 -9.04 8.43
N TYR A 235 8.63 -8.13 7.47
CA TYR A 235 7.92 -8.18 6.18
C TYR A 235 8.05 -9.52 5.45
N PRO A 236 9.25 -10.14 5.35
CA PRO A 236 9.37 -11.40 4.62
C PRO A 236 8.53 -12.52 5.23
N GLU A 237 8.51 -12.64 6.56
CA GLU A 237 7.71 -13.64 7.26
C GLU A 237 6.21 -13.30 7.21
N ALA A 238 5.84 -12.03 7.32
CA ALA A 238 4.44 -11.60 7.19
C ALA A 238 3.87 -11.95 5.81
N VAL A 239 4.64 -11.82 4.73
CA VAL A 239 4.18 -12.25 3.40
C VAL A 239 3.99 -13.78 3.32
N ILE A 240 4.87 -14.57 3.95
CA ILE A 240 4.72 -16.03 4.03
C ILE A 240 3.44 -16.40 4.78
N VAL A 241 3.18 -15.75 5.91
CA VAL A 241 1.99 -15.96 6.73
C VAL A 241 0.72 -15.55 5.96
N ALA A 242 0.72 -14.41 5.28
CA ALA A 242 -0.42 -13.96 4.46
C ALA A 242 -0.76 -14.95 3.33
N GLU A 243 0.26 -15.52 2.67
CA GLU A 243 0.04 -16.59 1.70
C GLU A 243 -0.59 -17.85 2.34
N ALA A 244 -0.15 -18.23 3.54
CA ALA A 244 -0.70 -19.38 4.27
C ALA A 244 -2.13 -19.11 4.76
N MET A 245 -2.44 -17.89 5.19
CA MET A 245 -3.79 -17.43 5.53
C MET A 245 -4.70 -17.48 4.30
N ALA A 246 -4.20 -17.08 3.11
CA ALA A 246 -4.99 -17.18 1.88
C ALA A 246 -5.30 -18.64 1.48
N VAL A 247 -4.39 -19.57 1.79
CA VAL A 247 -4.66 -21.01 1.62
C VAL A 247 -5.75 -21.47 2.60
N TYR A 248 -5.70 -21.04 3.85
CA TYR A 248 -6.71 -21.34 4.87
C TYR A 248 -8.08 -20.77 4.48
N GLU A 249 -8.16 -19.50 4.08
CA GLU A 249 -9.43 -18.88 3.66
C GLU A 249 -10.02 -19.53 2.42
N ARG A 250 -9.17 -20.02 1.50
CA ARG A 250 -9.67 -20.81 0.37
C ARG A 250 -10.29 -22.13 0.81
N GLN A 251 -9.72 -22.79 1.82
CA GLN A 251 -10.28 -24.01 2.40
C GLN A 251 -11.61 -23.73 3.11
N ARG A 252 -11.68 -22.61 3.84
CA ARG A 252 -12.89 -22.13 4.50
C ARG A 252 -14.00 -21.81 3.50
N HIS A 253 -13.68 -21.09 2.43
CA HIS A 253 -14.64 -20.71 1.40
C HIS A 253 -15.26 -21.93 0.68
N TRP A 254 -14.45 -22.93 0.35
CA TRP A 254 -14.89 -24.10 -0.41
C TRP A 254 -15.22 -25.34 0.44
N GLY A 255 -15.05 -25.27 1.77
CA GLY A 255 -15.33 -26.39 2.68
C GLY A 255 -14.48 -27.65 2.44
N ARG A 256 -13.23 -27.51 1.97
CA ARG A 256 -12.32 -28.65 1.66
C ARG A 256 -10.99 -28.54 2.41
N GLU A 257 -10.41 -29.66 2.87
CA GLU A 257 -9.04 -29.68 3.41
C GLU A 257 -7.95 -29.66 2.33
N PHE A 258 -6.69 -29.46 2.75
CA PHE A 258 -5.46 -29.47 1.94
C PHE A 258 -5.35 -30.64 0.93
N ALA A 259 -5.89 -31.82 1.29
CA ALA A 259 -5.84 -33.06 0.50
C ALA A 259 -7.20 -33.48 -0.10
N GLY A 260 -8.23 -32.62 -0.04
CA GLY A 260 -9.58 -32.96 -0.52
C GLY A 260 -10.44 -33.77 0.46
N GLY A 261 -9.95 -34.01 1.67
CA GLY A 261 -10.68 -34.70 2.75
C GLY A 261 -11.69 -33.80 3.50
N ALA A 262 -12.50 -34.45 4.35
CA ALA A 262 -13.49 -33.78 5.19
C ALA A 262 -12.82 -32.94 6.31
N PRO A 263 -13.33 -31.73 6.64
CA PRO A 263 -12.60 -30.77 7.48
C PRO A 263 -12.76 -31.08 8.96
N GLY A 264 -11.72 -31.66 9.56
CA GLY A 264 -11.74 -32.12 10.95
C GLY A 264 -10.79 -31.36 11.88
N TRP A 265 -9.58 -30.99 11.45
CA TRP A 265 -8.50 -30.66 12.39
C TRP A 265 -7.52 -29.61 11.85
N VAL A 266 -8.06 -28.53 11.27
CA VAL A 266 -7.28 -27.58 10.47
C VAL A 266 -6.26 -26.78 11.29
N SER A 267 -6.52 -26.47 12.58
CA SER A 267 -5.66 -25.52 13.32
C SER A 267 -4.24 -26.03 13.58
N LYS A 268 -4.05 -27.21 14.20
CA LYS A 268 -2.69 -27.69 14.54
C LYS A 268 -1.85 -28.00 13.31
N ARG A 269 -2.45 -28.66 12.30
CA ARG A 269 -1.74 -28.98 11.04
C ARG A 269 -1.41 -27.72 10.24
N TRP A 270 -2.32 -26.75 10.18
CA TRP A 270 -2.04 -25.48 9.51
C TRP A 270 -0.97 -24.67 10.24
N ILE A 271 -0.99 -24.63 11.58
CA ILE A 271 0.07 -24.00 12.39
C ILE A 271 1.42 -24.65 12.10
N ALA A 272 1.50 -25.98 12.08
CA ALA A 272 2.74 -26.69 11.73
C ALA A 272 3.21 -26.34 10.31
N PHE A 273 2.29 -26.35 9.34
CA PHE A 273 2.56 -25.91 7.97
C PHE A 273 3.11 -24.48 7.88
N VAL A 274 2.58 -23.55 8.68
CA VAL A 274 3.11 -22.17 8.75
C VAL A 274 4.52 -22.19 9.33
N GLY A 275 4.76 -22.92 10.42
CA GLY A 275 6.09 -23.08 11.03
C GLY A 275 7.13 -23.64 10.07
N GLU A 276 6.78 -24.68 9.32
CA GLU A 276 7.63 -25.28 8.27
C GLU A 276 7.95 -24.27 7.15
N ARG A 277 6.95 -23.54 6.66
CA ARG A 277 7.16 -22.52 5.60
C ARG A 277 8.02 -21.35 6.05
N LEU A 278 7.99 -21.03 7.34
CA LEU A 278 8.86 -20.02 7.94
C LEU A 278 10.27 -20.54 8.22
N GLY A 279 10.50 -21.86 8.13
CA GLY A 279 11.74 -22.48 8.60
C GLY A 279 11.92 -22.39 10.11
N MET A 280 10.82 -22.26 10.87
CA MET A 280 10.81 -22.08 12.32
C MET A 280 9.82 -23.03 13.03
N PRO A 281 9.86 -24.36 12.79
CA PRO A 281 8.93 -25.29 13.43
C PRO A 281 9.08 -25.28 14.97
N GLY A 282 10.32 -25.31 15.49
CA GLY A 282 10.59 -25.27 16.93
C GLY A 282 10.01 -24.03 17.62
N PRO A 283 10.39 -22.79 17.22
CA PRO A 283 9.81 -21.58 17.79
C PRO A 283 8.27 -21.51 17.66
N MET A 284 7.71 -22.04 16.56
CA MET A 284 6.27 -22.11 16.37
C MET A 284 5.60 -22.96 17.46
N GLU A 285 6.17 -24.12 17.77
CA GLU A 285 5.69 -25.02 18.83
C GLU A 285 5.84 -24.44 20.23
N HIS A 286 6.92 -23.70 20.50
CA HIS A 286 7.26 -23.14 21.81
C HIS A 286 6.55 -21.82 22.14
N GLY A 287 5.53 -21.43 21.38
CA GLY A 287 4.67 -20.30 21.70
C GLY A 287 4.27 -19.43 20.51
N GLY A 288 4.99 -19.52 19.38
CA GLY A 288 4.65 -18.79 18.16
C GLY A 288 3.22 -19.05 17.67
N TYR A 289 2.68 -20.25 17.92
CA TYR A 289 1.33 -20.62 17.50
C TYR A 289 0.21 -19.75 18.12
N ARG A 290 0.44 -19.08 19.25
CA ARG A 290 -0.64 -18.39 20.00
C ARG A 290 -1.32 -17.30 19.17
N MET A 291 -0.55 -16.49 18.44
CA MET A 291 -1.09 -15.43 17.57
C MET A 291 -1.91 -16.00 16.42
N LEU A 292 -1.39 -17.06 15.79
CA LEU A 292 -2.07 -17.75 14.70
C LEU A 292 -3.36 -18.42 15.18
N ARG A 293 -3.35 -18.99 16.40
CA ARG A 293 -4.55 -19.57 17.01
C ARG A 293 -5.63 -18.52 17.18
N GLN A 294 -5.30 -17.34 17.69
CA GLN A 294 -6.28 -16.26 17.84
C GLN A 294 -6.88 -15.83 16.49
N TRP A 295 -6.05 -15.68 15.46
CA TRP A 295 -6.54 -15.41 14.10
C TRP A 295 -7.49 -16.53 13.62
N THR A 296 -7.13 -17.81 13.78
CA THR A 296 -8.00 -18.93 13.37
C THR A 296 -9.32 -19.01 14.15
N LEU A 297 -9.39 -18.47 15.38
CA LEU A 297 -10.63 -18.42 16.16
C LEU A 297 -11.63 -17.42 15.55
N GLN A 298 -11.15 -16.28 15.08
CA GLN A 298 -11.98 -15.30 14.35
C GLN A 298 -12.37 -15.82 12.96
N HIS A 299 -11.46 -16.56 12.32
CA HIS A 299 -11.66 -17.18 11.00
C HIS A 299 -12.17 -18.63 11.07
N ARG A 300 -12.90 -18.97 12.14
CA ARG A 300 -13.41 -20.34 12.29
C ARG A 300 -14.43 -20.66 11.20
N ILE A 301 -14.48 -21.94 10.83
CA ILE A 301 -15.54 -22.43 9.93
C ILE A 301 -16.81 -22.60 10.77
N THR A 302 -17.81 -21.74 10.54
CA THR A 302 -19.09 -21.77 11.26
C THR A 302 -20.15 -22.63 10.56
N THR A 303 -19.94 -22.96 9.29
CA THR A 303 -20.87 -23.78 8.50
C THR A 303 -20.87 -25.23 9.02
N PRO A 304 -22.06 -25.84 9.28
CA PRO A 304 -22.18 -27.23 9.67
C PRO A 304 -21.47 -28.19 8.72
N VAL A 305 -20.95 -29.32 9.24
CA VAL A 305 -20.26 -30.34 8.43
C VAL A 305 -21.18 -30.86 7.32
N VAL A 306 -22.45 -31.12 7.63
CA VAL A 306 -23.44 -31.65 6.68
C VAL A 306 -23.62 -30.74 5.47
N ASP A 307 -23.77 -29.43 5.71
CA ASP A 307 -23.94 -28.45 4.65
C ASP A 307 -22.68 -28.33 3.78
N ARG A 308 -21.49 -28.43 4.40
CA ARG A 308 -20.21 -28.41 3.67
C ARG A 308 -20.00 -29.65 2.80
N LEU A 309 -20.42 -30.82 3.27
CA LEU A 309 -20.34 -32.05 2.48
C LEU A 309 -21.33 -32.03 1.30
N ALA A 310 -22.48 -31.36 1.48
CA ALA A 310 -23.46 -31.15 0.42
C ALA A 310 -23.03 -30.11 -0.64
N GLN A 311 -21.98 -29.30 -0.39
CA GLN A 311 -21.51 -28.32 -1.35
C GLN A 311 -20.95 -28.99 -2.61
N PRO A 312 -21.23 -28.44 -3.80
CA PRO A 312 -20.69 -28.94 -5.06
C PRO A 312 -19.16 -28.90 -5.05
N ALA A 313 -18.55 -29.73 -5.90
CA ALA A 313 -17.10 -29.67 -6.10
C ALA A 313 -16.69 -28.25 -6.56
N PRO A 314 -15.57 -27.72 -6.06
CA PRO A 314 -15.10 -26.41 -6.51
C PRO A 314 -14.79 -26.45 -8.02
N PRO A 315 -14.96 -25.33 -8.73
CA PRO A 315 -14.75 -25.29 -10.17
C PRO A 315 -13.27 -25.56 -10.53
N PRO A 316 -12.98 -26.06 -11.75
CA PRO A 316 -11.62 -26.15 -12.25
C PRO A 316 -10.90 -24.80 -12.12
N GLY A 317 -9.66 -24.82 -11.62
CA GLY A 317 -8.88 -23.59 -11.43
C GLY A 317 -9.22 -22.76 -10.18
N TYR A 318 -10.10 -23.22 -9.28
CA TYR A 318 -10.46 -22.49 -8.06
C TYR A 318 -9.27 -22.09 -7.17
N ARG A 319 -8.09 -22.70 -7.32
CA ARG A 319 -6.85 -22.37 -6.58
C ARG A 319 -6.14 -21.11 -7.12
N ALA A 320 -6.46 -20.72 -8.35
CA ALA A 320 -5.91 -19.55 -9.02
C ALA A 320 -6.88 -18.36 -9.03
N GLY A 321 -8.17 -18.58 -8.79
CA GLY A 321 -9.18 -17.53 -8.76
C GLY A 321 -9.10 -16.61 -7.53
N HIS A 322 -9.65 -15.40 -7.68
CA HIS A 322 -9.83 -14.46 -6.59
C HIS A 322 -10.66 -15.07 -5.46
N LEU A 323 -10.40 -14.65 -4.23
CA LEU A 323 -11.23 -15.00 -3.09
C LEU A 323 -12.20 -13.84 -2.82
N PRO A 324 -13.49 -14.11 -2.59
CA PRO A 324 -14.36 -13.10 -2.04
C PRO A 324 -13.83 -12.69 -0.66
N VAL A 325 -14.07 -11.44 -0.29
CA VAL A 325 -13.84 -10.98 1.09
C VAL A 325 -14.86 -11.68 1.98
N MET A 326 -14.40 -12.26 3.08
CA MET A 326 -15.23 -13.02 4.01
C MET A 326 -15.07 -12.49 5.44
N ASP A 327 -16.08 -12.75 6.26
CA ASP A 327 -16.08 -12.48 7.70
C ASP A 327 -14.81 -13.04 8.35
N PRO A 328 -14.19 -12.33 9.30
CA PRO A 328 -14.67 -11.12 9.97
C PRO A 328 -14.44 -9.80 9.20
N HIS A 329 -13.89 -9.84 7.98
CA HIS A 329 -13.57 -8.62 7.26
C HIS A 329 -14.77 -8.10 6.46
N HIS A 330 -15.09 -6.83 6.66
CA HIS A 330 -16.15 -6.13 5.94
C HIS A 330 -15.66 -4.76 5.48
N GLY A 331 -16.11 -4.32 4.31
CA GLY A 331 -15.85 -2.95 3.83
C GLY A 331 -14.36 -2.61 3.73
N LEU A 332 -13.53 -3.55 3.26
CA LEU A 332 -12.08 -3.38 3.22
C LEU A 332 -11.69 -2.11 2.44
N PRO A 333 -10.96 -1.17 3.07
CA PRO A 333 -10.52 0.02 2.37
C PRO A 333 -9.49 -0.38 1.32
N GLU A 334 -9.63 0.12 0.09
CA GLU A 334 -8.66 -0.14 -0.98
C GLU A 334 -7.25 0.38 -0.63
N ARG A 335 -7.18 1.46 0.18
CA ARG A 335 -5.98 2.21 0.54
C ARG A 335 -6.09 2.75 1.96
N GLY A 336 -4.96 3.10 2.57
CA GLY A 336 -4.86 3.69 3.91
C GLY A 336 -3.84 2.96 4.77
N ALA A 337 -3.87 3.22 6.07
CA ALA A 337 -3.05 2.46 7.01
C ALA A 337 -3.40 0.96 6.89
N LEU A 338 -2.38 0.12 6.79
CA LEU A 338 -2.60 -1.31 6.57
C LEU A 338 -3.25 -1.95 7.81
N GLU A 339 -2.96 -1.45 9.01
CA GLU A 339 -3.63 -1.88 10.24
C GLU A 339 -5.15 -1.72 10.23
N ASP A 340 -5.72 -0.79 9.45
CA ASP A 340 -7.17 -0.60 9.41
C ASP A 340 -7.89 -1.68 8.58
N ALA A 341 -7.13 -2.50 7.85
CA ALA A 341 -7.66 -3.69 7.16
C ALA A 341 -7.58 -4.97 8.01
N SER A 342 -6.92 -4.93 9.17
CA SER A 342 -6.75 -6.07 10.08
C SER A 342 -8.01 -6.34 10.89
N CYS A 343 -8.35 -7.61 11.11
CA CYS A 343 -9.43 -8.01 12.02
C CYS A 343 -8.96 -8.27 13.46
N LEU A 344 -7.64 -8.24 13.68
CA LEU A 344 -7.03 -8.49 14.98
C LEU A 344 -7.11 -7.26 15.89
N ASP A 345 -7.43 -7.51 17.17
CA ASP A 345 -7.65 -6.45 18.17
C ASP A 345 -6.35 -5.80 18.68
N TRP A 346 -5.21 -6.45 18.46
CA TRP A 346 -3.91 -5.88 18.79
C TRP A 346 -3.28 -5.19 17.58
N ARG A 347 -2.53 -4.12 17.86
CA ARG A 347 -1.83 -3.33 16.86
C ARG A 347 -0.36 -3.19 17.24
N LEU A 348 0.50 -3.10 16.23
CA LEU A 348 1.90 -2.70 16.39
C LEU A 348 1.98 -1.44 17.27
N GLY A 349 2.82 -1.49 18.30
CA GLY A 349 3.00 -0.41 19.28
C GLY A 349 1.98 -0.35 20.43
N ARG A 350 0.92 -1.17 20.43
CA ARG A 350 0.02 -1.35 21.58
C ARG A 350 0.34 -2.66 22.31
N PRO A 351 0.32 -2.68 23.65
CA PRO A 351 0.54 -3.92 24.39
C PRO A 351 -0.57 -4.92 24.06
N VAL A 352 -0.19 -6.20 23.91
CA VAL A 352 -1.16 -7.27 23.72
C VAL A 352 -1.73 -7.63 25.10
N THR A 353 -2.68 -6.85 25.60
CA THR A 353 -3.19 -6.95 26.97
C THR A 353 -4.25 -8.03 27.18
N ALA A 354 -4.54 -8.87 26.17
CA ALA A 354 -5.68 -9.79 26.19
C ALA A 354 -5.35 -11.24 25.77
N LEU A 355 -4.09 -11.65 25.88
CA LEU A 355 -3.66 -13.02 25.60
C LEU A 355 -3.38 -13.78 26.90
N GLU A 356 -4.42 -14.04 27.68
CA GLU A 356 -4.39 -15.02 28.76
C GLU A 356 -4.83 -16.40 28.27
#